data_AF-A0A2V5QFA3-F1
#
_entry.id   AF-A0A2V5QFA3-F1
#
_cell.length_a   1.000
_cell.length_b   1.000
_cell.length_c   1.000
_cell.angle_alpha   90.00
_cell.angle_beta   90.00
_cell.angle_gamma   90.00
#
_symmetry.space_group_name_H-M   'P 1'
#
loop_
_entity.id
_entity.type
_entity.pdbx_description
1 polymer ?
#
loop_
_entity_poly.entity_id
_entity_poly.type
_entity_poly.pdbx_seq_one_letter_code
_entity_poly.pdbx_strand_id
1 'polypeptide(L)'
;MVTAASVQATAEALALVQALGVPLGKFVEAMQVNASYSTTLAMKMPKMIQRDFEPHFSVKHMLKDVQIANQLGLSHYLDFGVTAAACDRLVEQIQWGHGDDDYSAVARKYLSQIASAGSEGAETEEADVRTTAEAIVGGVESFVGSDSTTSGQTQSRPTRAPDSDEAKEATALRRGFLTQLLRRWRQLLKRPVSSKEV
;
A
#
# COMPACT_ATOMS: atom_id res chain seq x y z
N MET A 1 5.52 -4.73 9.93
CA MET A 1 4.14 -4.60 9.39
C MET A 1 3.98 -3.35 8.53
N VAL A 2 4.06 -2.14 9.10
CA VAL A 2 3.82 -0.87 8.37
C VAL A 2 4.69 -0.75 7.12
N THR A 3 6.00 -0.97 7.24
CA THR A 3 6.93 -0.90 6.10
C THR A 3 6.62 -1.90 5.00
N ALA A 4 6.31 -3.16 5.34
CA ALA A 4 5.90 -4.18 4.37
C ALA A 4 4.63 -3.75 3.62
N ALA A 5 3.63 -3.25 4.34
CA ALA A 5 2.38 -2.75 3.76
C ALA A 5 2.62 -1.54 2.84
N SER A 6 3.42 -0.57 3.28
CA SER A 6 3.72 0.63 2.48
C SER A 6 4.49 0.30 1.20
N VAL A 7 5.46 -0.62 1.26
CA VAL A 7 6.22 -1.05 0.08
C VAL A 7 5.33 -1.86 -0.87
N GLN A 8 4.49 -2.75 -0.35
CA GLN A 8 3.52 -3.47 -1.16
C GLN A 8 2.54 -2.52 -1.87
N ALA A 9 1.96 -1.57 -1.14
CA ALA A 9 1.06 -0.56 -1.72
C ALA A 9 1.79 0.31 -2.77
N THR A 10 3.07 0.62 -2.54
CA THR A 10 3.89 1.36 -3.51
C THR A 10 4.13 0.56 -4.78
N ALA A 11 4.41 -0.75 -4.67
CA ALA A 11 4.54 -1.63 -5.82
C ALA A 11 3.26 -1.65 -6.67
N GLU A 12 2.09 -1.73 -6.04
CA GLU A 12 0.78 -1.67 -6.72
C GLU A 12 0.52 -0.31 -7.38
N ALA A 13 0.85 0.79 -6.68
CA ALA A 13 0.69 2.13 -7.22
C ALA A 13 1.59 2.36 -8.45
N LEU A 14 2.87 1.96 -8.39
CA LEU A 14 3.79 2.04 -9.52
C LEU A 14 3.30 1.23 -10.73
N ALA A 15 2.70 0.06 -10.48
CA ALA A 15 2.10 -0.75 -11.52
C ALA A 15 0.96 -0.04 -12.25
N LEU A 16 0.06 0.59 -11.49
CA LEU A 16 -1.06 1.32 -12.03
C LEU A 16 -0.59 2.53 -12.85
N VAL A 17 0.38 3.29 -12.32
CA VAL A 17 1.01 4.41 -13.01
C VAL A 17 1.64 3.97 -14.33
N GLN A 18 2.38 2.84 -14.32
CA GLN A 18 2.96 2.25 -15.52
C GLN A 18 1.89 1.84 -16.54
N ALA A 19 0.80 1.19 -16.08
CA ALA A 19 -0.30 0.75 -16.94
C ALA A 19 -1.05 1.92 -17.61
N LEU A 20 -1.06 3.09 -16.96
CA LEU A 20 -1.64 4.32 -17.50
C LEU A 20 -0.68 5.11 -18.42
N GLY A 21 0.54 4.61 -18.66
CA GLY A 21 1.53 5.28 -19.49
C GLY A 21 2.11 6.55 -18.87
N VAL A 22 1.92 6.75 -17.56
CA VAL A 22 2.49 7.89 -16.84
C VAL A 22 3.96 7.60 -16.52
N PRO A 23 4.90 8.51 -16.81
CA PRO A 23 6.30 8.32 -16.45
C PRO A 23 6.47 8.11 -14.94
N LEU A 24 7.11 7.00 -14.54
CA LEU A 24 7.27 6.64 -13.12
C LEU A 24 8.01 7.72 -12.32
N GLY A 25 8.95 8.44 -12.95
CA GLY A 25 9.64 9.57 -12.32
C GLY A 25 8.70 10.70 -11.88
N LYS A 26 7.65 11.00 -12.65
CA LYS A 26 6.64 12.01 -12.29
C LYS A 26 5.82 11.59 -11.08
N PHE A 27 5.54 10.30 -10.95
CA PHE A 27 4.91 9.77 -9.73
C PHE A 27 5.82 9.89 -8.51
N VAL A 28 7.13 9.64 -8.65
CA VAL A 28 8.11 9.83 -7.57
C VAL A 28 8.13 11.29 -7.13
N GLU A 29 8.20 12.25 -8.07
CA GLU A 29 8.15 13.70 -7.78
C GLU A 29 6.87 14.07 -7.01
N ALA A 30 5.71 13.59 -7.45
CA ALA A 30 4.44 13.86 -6.78
C ALA A 30 4.38 13.25 -5.37
N MET A 31 4.99 12.07 -5.18
CA MET A 31 5.06 11.43 -3.87
C MET A 31 5.94 12.23 -2.90
N GLN A 32 7.03 12.87 -3.33
CA GLN A 32 7.95 13.57 -2.41
C GLN A 32 7.30 14.67 -1.55
N VAL A 33 6.24 15.30 -2.04
CA VAL A 33 5.46 16.32 -1.31
C VAL A 33 4.19 15.75 -0.65
N ASN A 34 3.93 14.45 -0.82
CA ASN A 34 2.77 13.78 -0.27
C ASN A 34 3.00 13.40 1.21
N ALA A 35 1.96 13.54 2.05
CA ALA A 35 2.03 13.21 3.47
C ALA A 35 2.36 11.72 3.77
N SER A 36 2.11 10.81 2.82
CA SER A 36 2.44 9.38 2.95
C SER A 36 3.89 9.03 2.58
N TYR A 37 4.67 10.00 2.09
CA TYR A 37 6.05 9.76 1.71
C TYR A 37 6.95 9.67 2.93
N SER A 38 7.37 8.44 3.21
CA SER A 38 8.27 8.13 4.31
C SER A 38 9.70 7.90 3.80
N THR A 39 10.66 7.94 4.72
CA THR A 39 12.06 7.55 4.44
C THR A 39 12.15 6.15 3.83
N THR A 40 11.26 5.23 4.20
CA THR A 40 11.20 3.90 3.59
C THR A 40 10.85 4.00 2.11
N LEU A 41 9.84 4.78 1.74
CA LEU A 41 9.47 4.95 0.33
C LEU A 41 10.57 5.66 -0.46
N ALA A 42 11.21 6.67 0.14
CA ALA A 42 12.36 7.35 -0.46
C ALA A 42 13.49 6.39 -0.82
N MET A 43 13.77 5.40 0.02
CA MET A 43 14.80 4.39 -0.24
C MET A 43 14.34 3.32 -1.24
N LYS A 44 13.09 2.86 -1.16
CA LYS A 44 12.64 1.66 -1.89
C LYS A 44 12.08 1.97 -3.29
N MET A 45 11.41 3.10 -3.47
CA MET A 45 10.74 3.42 -4.74
C MET A 45 11.72 3.51 -5.92
N PRO A 46 12.87 4.21 -5.82
CA PRO A 46 13.85 4.24 -6.90
C PRO A 46 14.41 2.84 -7.24
N LYS A 47 14.71 2.04 -6.21
CA LYS A 47 15.19 0.65 -6.36
C LYS A 47 14.16 -0.25 -7.07
N MET A 48 12.88 -0.12 -6.73
CA MET A 48 11.79 -0.84 -7.40
C MET A 48 11.69 -0.47 -8.89
N ILE A 49 11.78 0.82 -9.22
CA ILE A 49 11.74 1.31 -10.62
C ILE A 49 12.93 0.79 -11.42
N GLN A 50 14.13 0.83 -10.84
CA GLN A 50 15.37 0.36 -11.46
C GLN A 50 15.49 -1.17 -11.47
N ARG A 51 14.57 -1.88 -10.81
CA ARG A 51 14.62 -3.33 -10.57
C ARG A 51 15.91 -3.77 -9.86
N ASP A 52 16.49 -2.89 -9.05
CA ASP A 52 17.60 -3.22 -8.17
C ASP A 52 17.05 -3.75 -6.85
N PHE A 53 17.22 -5.05 -6.62
CA PHE A 53 16.78 -5.72 -5.40
C PHE A 53 17.96 -6.17 -4.52
N GLU A 54 19.11 -5.51 -4.63
CA GLU A 54 20.20 -5.73 -3.68
C GLU A 54 19.70 -5.48 -2.23
N PRO A 55 19.86 -6.47 -1.34
CA PRO A 55 19.19 -6.50 -0.05
C PRO A 55 19.74 -5.45 0.91
N HIS A 56 18.88 -4.53 1.33
CA HIS A 56 19.08 -3.84 2.61
C HIS A 56 18.39 -4.60 3.73
N PHE A 57 17.22 -5.19 3.41
CA PHE A 57 16.51 -6.10 4.30
C PHE A 57 15.79 -7.16 3.47
N SER A 58 16.15 -8.42 3.68
CA SER A 58 15.75 -9.47 2.75
C SER A 58 14.28 -9.88 2.87
N VAL A 59 13.71 -10.43 1.80
CA VAL A 59 12.36 -11.00 1.75
C VAL A 59 12.17 -12.01 2.88
N LYS A 60 13.12 -12.93 3.09
CA LYS A 60 13.01 -13.97 4.13
C LYS A 60 12.92 -13.39 5.55
N HIS A 61 13.64 -12.30 5.82
CA HIS A 61 13.59 -11.64 7.12
C HIS A 61 12.28 -10.86 7.30
N MET A 62 11.84 -10.12 6.28
CA MET A 62 10.55 -9.43 6.34
C MET A 62 9.37 -10.41 6.47
N LEU A 63 9.41 -11.54 5.76
CA LEU A 63 8.38 -12.56 5.87
C LEU A 63 8.28 -13.11 7.30
N LYS A 64 9.41 -13.43 7.92
CA LYS A 64 9.47 -13.88 9.31
C LYS A 64 8.80 -12.86 10.25
N ASP A 65 9.15 -11.58 10.15
CA ASP A 65 8.62 -10.54 11.02
C ASP A 65 7.11 -10.35 10.85
N VAL A 66 6.63 -10.39 9.59
CA VAL A 66 5.21 -10.29 9.25
C VAL A 66 4.42 -11.51 9.77
N GLN A 67 4.98 -12.72 9.66
CA GLN A 67 4.35 -13.94 10.19
C GLN A 67 4.24 -13.90 11.72
N ILE A 68 5.30 -13.49 12.42
CA ILE A 68 5.29 -13.32 13.88
C ILE A 68 4.19 -12.31 14.27
N ALA A 69 4.10 -11.19 13.56
CA ALA A 69 3.11 -10.17 13.85
C ALA A 69 1.67 -10.67 13.64
N ASN A 70 1.40 -11.41 12.55
CA ASN A 70 0.09 -12.02 12.31
C ASN A 70 -0.25 -13.05 13.40
N GLN A 71 0.70 -13.91 13.78
CA GLN A 71 0.48 -14.90 14.84
C GLN A 71 0.18 -14.24 16.18
N LEU A 72 0.90 -13.17 16.53
CA LEU A 72 0.65 -12.41 17.74
C LEU A 72 -0.72 -11.74 17.70
N GLY A 73 -1.09 -11.11 16.58
CA GLY A 73 -2.43 -10.54 16.36
C GLY A 73 -3.53 -11.56 16.63
N LEU A 74 -3.43 -12.74 16.03
CA LEU A 74 -4.39 -13.82 16.22
C LEU A 74 -4.49 -14.28 17.68
N SER A 75 -3.38 -14.33 18.42
CA SER A 75 -3.40 -14.68 19.85
C SER A 75 -4.13 -13.64 20.72
N HIS A 76 -4.29 -12.43 20.19
CA HIS A 76 -5.06 -11.34 20.78
C HIS A 76 -6.42 -11.12 20.09
N TYR A 77 -6.90 -12.09 19.31
CA TYR A 77 -8.17 -12.02 18.56
C TYR A 77 -8.24 -10.84 17.57
N LEU A 78 -7.09 -10.38 17.08
CA LEU A 78 -6.98 -9.36 16.04
C LEU A 78 -6.70 -10.01 14.68
N ASP A 79 -7.46 -9.60 13.67
CA ASP A 79 -7.23 -10.01 12.27
C ASP A 79 -6.64 -8.83 11.48
N PHE A 80 -5.49 -9.05 10.84
CA PHE A 80 -4.71 -8.01 10.17
C PHE A 80 -4.76 -8.16 8.64
N GLY A 81 -5.86 -7.76 8.02
CA GLY A 81 -6.05 -7.91 6.57
C GLY A 81 -4.93 -7.33 5.70
N VAL A 82 -4.45 -6.12 6.00
CA VAL A 82 -3.35 -5.47 5.24
C VAL A 82 -2.03 -6.24 5.39
N THR A 83 -1.75 -6.72 6.61
CA THR A 83 -0.50 -7.44 6.89
C THR A 83 -0.53 -8.84 6.28
N ALA A 84 -1.68 -9.51 6.30
CA ALA A 84 -1.89 -10.78 5.60
C ALA A 84 -1.65 -10.63 4.09
N ALA A 85 -2.22 -9.60 3.45
CA ALA A 85 -2.01 -9.34 2.03
C ALA A 85 -0.53 -9.11 1.68
N ALA A 86 0.20 -8.35 2.51
CA ALA A 86 1.65 -8.18 2.34
C ALA A 86 2.42 -9.49 2.56
N CYS A 87 2.00 -10.31 3.53
CA CYS A 87 2.58 -11.62 3.79
C CYS A 87 2.51 -12.52 2.57
N ASP A 88 1.35 -12.60 1.90
CA ASP A 88 1.15 -13.44 0.72
C ASP A 88 2.11 -13.07 -0.41
N ARG A 89 2.41 -11.78 -0.57
CA ARG A 89 3.34 -11.27 -1.60
C ARG A 89 4.78 -11.64 -1.28
N LEU A 90 5.16 -11.62 -0.01
CA LEU A 90 6.49 -12.06 0.42
C LEU A 90 6.64 -13.59 0.27
N VAL A 91 5.60 -14.37 0.59
CA VAL A 91 5.58 -15.82 0.35
C VAL A 91 5.77 -16.14 -1.13
N GLU A 92 5.09 -15.41 -2.01
CA GLU A 92 5.25 -15.54 -3.46
C GLU A 92 6.69 -15.31 -3.91
N GLN A 93 7.39 -14.30 -3.37
CA GLN A 93 8.80 -14.06 -3.68
C GLN A 93 9.73 -15.18 -3.19
N ILE A 94 9.45 -15.76 -2.01
CA ILE A 94 10.20 -16.93 -1.52
C ILE A 94 10.03 -18.13 -2.46
N GLN A 95 8.82 -18.37 -2.95
CA GLN A 95 8.53 -19.47 -3.88
C GLN A 95 9.26 -19.32 -5.21
N TRP A 96 9.58 -18.09 -5.63
CA TRP A 96 10.37 -17.79 -6.82
C TRP A 96 11.89 -17.75 -6.57
N GLY A 97 12.35 -18.09 -5.36
CA GLY A 97 13.77 -18.12 -5.03
C GLY A 97 14.39 -16.75 -4.73
N HIS A 98 13.57 -15.72 -4.50
CA HIS A 98 14.02 -14.35 -4.20
C HIS A 98 14.11 -14.08 -2.69
N GLY A 99 14.40 -15.10 -1.89
CA GLY A 99 14.42 -14.97 -0.43
C GLY A 99 15.53 -14.06 0.11
N ASP A 100 16.64 -13.98 -0.60
CA ASP A 100 17.80 -13.16 -0.25
C ASP A 100 17.78 -11.77 -0.89
N ASP A 101 16.86 -11.51 -1.82
CA ASP A 101 16.63 -10.19 -2.40
C ASP A 101 15.99 -9.25 -1.35
N ASP A 102 16.11 -7.94 -1.57
CA ASP A 102 15.39 -6.96 -0.76
C ASP A 102 13.87 -7.21 -0.77
N TYR A 103 13.18 -6.96 0.35
CA TYR A 103 11.73 -7.16 0.43
C TYR A 103 10.92 -6.30 -0.56
N SER A 104 11.52 -5.26 -1.14
CA SER A 104 10.95 -4.52 -2.27
C SER A 104 10.83 -5.35 -3.57
N ALA A 105 11.39 -6.56 -3.62
CA ALA A 105 11.23 -7.52 -4.73
C ALA A 105 9.77 -7.90 -5.01
N VAL A 106 8.84 -7.65 -4.08
CA VAL A 106 7.39 -7.76 -4.34
C VAL A 106 6.93 -6.95 -5.56
N ALA A 107 7.65 -5.90 -5.94
CA ALA A 107 7.41 -5.12 -7.15
C ALA A 107 7.60 -5.92 -8.46
N ARG A 108 8.41 -6.99 -8.45
CA ARG A 108 8.68 -7.83 -9.64
C ARG A 108 7.40 -8.38 -10.28
N LYS A 109 6.39 -8.68 -9.45
CA LYS A 109 5.09 -9.20 -9.89
C LYS A 109 4.37 -8.23 -10.84
N TYR A 110 4.57 -6.93 -10.64
CA TYR A 110 3.74 -5.90 -11.26
C TYR A 110 4.46 -5.12 -12.34
N LEU A 111 5.73 -4.79 -12.09
CA LEU A 111 6.50 -4.01 -13.04
C LEU A 111 6.95 -4.95 -14.16
N SER A 112 6.53 -4.64 -15.38
CA SER A 112 7.00 -5.36 -16.57
C SER A 112 8.47 -4.98 -16.81
N GLN A 113 9.25 -5.85 -17.46
CA GLN A 113 10.45 -5.36 -18.13
C GLN A 113 9.98 -4.32 -19.15
N ILE A 114 10.34 -3.05 -18.91
CA ILE A 114 10.30 -2.07 -19.98
C ILE A 114 11.39 -2.57 -20.94
N ALA A 115 10.97 -3.22 -22.03
CA ALA A 115 11.88 -3.45 -23.14
C ALA A 115 12.51 -2.10 -23.44
N SER A 116 13.83 -2.02 -23.44
CA SER A 116 14.56 -0.79 -23.72
C SER A 116 14.15 -0.31 -25.11
N ALA A 117 13.11 0.52 -25.19
CA ALA A 117 12.89 1.37 -26.33
C ALA A 117 14.14 2.23 -26.40
N GLY A 118 14.92 2.00 -27.46
CA GLY A 118 16.25 2.57 -27.62
C GLY A 118 16.23 4.05 -27.32
N SER A 119 17.20 4.48 -26.52
CA SER A 119 17.64 5.87 -26.49
C SER A 119 18.32 6.18 -27.84
N GLU A 120 17.53 6.28 -28.91
CA GLU A 120 17.89 7.10 -30.06
C GLU A 120 17.35 8.50 -29.79
N GLY A 121 18.23 9.48 -29.99
CA GLY A 121 18.22 10.77 -29.33
C GLY A 121 17.11 11.73 -29.71
N ALA A 122 16.89 12.67 -28.80
CA ALA A 122 16.44 14.01 -29.10
C ALA A 122 17.11 14.95 -28.10
N GLU A 123 18.33 15.38 -28.44
CA GLU A 123 18.90 16.61 -27.92
C GLU A 123 17.99 17.75 -28.36
N THR A 124 17.30 18.37 -27.42
CA THR A 124 16.77 19.72 -27.62
C THR A 124 17.54 20.61 -26.67
N GLU A 125 18.45 21.38 -27.26
CA GLU A 125 19.13 22.51 -26.63
C GLU A 125 18.08 23.50 -26.12
N GLU A 126 17.98 23.67 -24.79
CA GLU A 126 17.32 24.85 -24.21
C GLU A 126 18.40 25.87 -23.84
N ALA A 127 18.43 26.94 -24.65
CA ALA A 127 19.24 28.12 -24.42
C ALA A 127 18.72 28.94 -23.23
N ASP A 128 19.70 29.37 -22.44
CA ASP A 128 19.69 30.32 -21.33
C ASP A 128 18.91 31.62 -21.61
N VAL A 129 17.94 31.95 -20.75
CA VAL A 129 17.56 33.35 -20.47
C VAL A 129 17.29 33.50 -18.96
N ARG A 130 18.29 34.06 -18.26
CA ARG A 130 18.13 34.74 -16.96
C ARG A 130 17.55 36.15 -17.14
N THR A 131 17.10 36.72 -16.01
CA THR A 131 16.66 38.12 -15.72
C THR A 131 15.13 38.19 -15.55
N THR A 132 14.50 38.58 -14.44
CA THR A 132 14.83 39.47 -13.31
C THR A 132 13.90 39.19 -12.12
N ALA A 133 14.36 39.54 -10.92
CA ALA A 133 13.63 39.54 -9.67
C ALA A 133 12.49 40.57 -9.61
N GLU A 134 11.43 40.32 -8.82
CA GLU A 134 11.08 41.17 -7.67
C GLU A 134 9.92 40.60 -6.83
N ALA A 135 9.92 41.04 -5.57
CA ALA A 135 9.27 40.50 -4.39
C ALA A 135 7.78 40.86 -4.26
N ILE A 136 7.00 39.98 -3.63
CA ILE A 136 5.85 40.39 -2.81
C ILE A 136 5.90 39.63 -1.48
N VAL A 137 6.29 40.37 -0.45
CA VAL A 137 6.16 40.05 0.97
C VAL A 137 4.69 40.23 1.36
N GLY A 138 4.09 39.21 1.97
CA GLY A 138 2.72 39.25 2.50
C GLY A 138 2.68 38.56 3.86
N GLY A 139 2.30 39.32 4.89
CA GLY A 139 2.55 39.06 6.30
C GLY A 139 1.94 37.78 6.89
N VAL A 140 2.62 37.27 7.92
CA VAL A 140 1.99 36.53 9.01
C VAL A 140 2.34 37.28 10.28
N GLU A 141 1.33 37.99 10.81
CA GLU A 141 1.36 38.53 12.16
C GLU A 141 1.28 37.40 13.19
N SER A 142 1.94 37.67 14.30
CA SER A 142 2.06 36.88 15.50
C SER A 142 0.71 36.63 16.18
N PHE A 143 0.56 35.44 16.76
CA PHE A 143 -0.27 35.30 17.95
C PHE A 143 0.50 34.51 19.01
N VAL A 144 1.12 35.27 19.90
CA VAL A 144 1.58 34.82 21.21
C VAL A 144 0.41 35.00 22.16
N GLY A 145 -0.03 33.91 22.79
CA GLY A 145 -1.05 33.90 23.84
C GLY A 145 -0.67 32.86 24.89
N SER A 146 -0.46 33.35 26.11
CA SER A 146 0.15 32.74 27.28
C SER A 146 -0.68 31.68 28.03
N ASP A 147 0.06 30.87 28.77
CA ASP A 147 -0.28 30.00 29.93
C ASP A 147 -1.68 30.10 30.57
N SER A 148 -2.24 28.91 30.86
CA SER A 148 -2.72 28.60 32.22
C SER A 148 -2.71 27.10 32.48
N THR A 149 -1.90 26.70 33.46
CA THR A 149 -1.97 25.44 34.21
C THR A 149 -3.29 25.34 34.97
N THR A 150 -3.93 24.16 34.99
CA THR A 150 -4.55 23.55 36.20
C THR A 150 -4.80 22.06 35.97
N SER A 151 -4.32 21.27 36.93
CA SER A 151 -4.51 19.84 37.13
C SER A 151 -5.93 19.49 37.59
N GLY A 152 -6.47 18.33 37.20
CA GLY A 152 -7.74 17.86 37.77
C GLY A 152 -8.37 16.62 37.14
N GLN A 153 -7.96 15.44 37.64
CA GLN A 153 -8.77 14.26 37.92
C GLN A 153 -9.43 13.42 36.79
N THR A 154 -8.91 12.19 36.73
CA THR A 154 -9.52 10.91 36.36
C THR A 154 -10.96 10.73 36.85
N GLN A 155 -11.89 10.41 35.94
CA GLN A 155 -13.08 9.61 36.25
C GLN A 155 -13.36 8.57 35.15
N SER A 156 -13.38 7.32 35.59
CA SER A 156 -13.73 6.11 34.87
C SER A 156 -15.24 6.02 34.63
N ARG A 157 -15.66 5.66 33.42
CA ARG A 157 -17.05 5.31 33.09
C ARG A 157 -17.12 3.81 32.74
N PRO A 158 -18.06 3.05 33.33
CA PRO A 158 -18.08 1.59 33.20
C PRO A 158 -18.57 1.13 31.82
N THR A 159 -17.92 0.09 31.33
CA THR A 159 -18.24 -0.69 30.13
C THR A 159 -19.54 -1.46 30.36
N ARG A 160 -20.57 -1.18 29.54
CA ARG A 160 -21.81 -1.96 29.49
C ARG A 160 -21.61 -3.12 28.51
N ALA A 161 -21.87 -4.35 28.94
CA ALA A 161 -21.85 -5.54 28.10
C ALA A 161 -22.95 -5.46 27.01
N PRO A 162 -22.73 -5.99 25.80
CA PRO A 162 -23.74 -5.98 24.75
C PRO A 162 -24.86 -6.98 25.07
N ASP A 163 -26.10 -6.55 24.84
CA ASP A 163 -27.32 -7.34 25.05
C ASP A 163 -27.36 -8.57 24.13
N SER A 164 -27.82 -9.70 24.68
CA SER A 164 -27.82 -11.02 24.03
C SER A 164 -28.69 -11.17 22.78
N ASP A 165 -29.44 -10.13 22.40
CA ASP A 165 -30.33 -10.14 21.23
C ASP A 165 -29.63 -9.66 19.94
N GLU A 166 -28.66 -8.73 20.00
CA GLU A 166 -27.88 -8.32 18.81
C GLU A 166 -27.05 -9.48 18.23
N ALA A 167 -26.55 -10.38 19.10
CA ALA A 167 -25.77 -11.54 18.68
C ALA A 167 -26.59 -12.55 17.86
N LYS A 168 -27.90 -12.68 18.15
CA LYS A 168 -28.82 -13.58 17.43
C LYS A 168 -29.23 -12.99 16.08
N GLU A 169 -29.42 -11.67 16.01
CA GLU A 169 -29.77 -10.98 14.78
C GLU A 169 -28.60 -10.97 13.78
N ALA A 170 -27.37 -10.73 14.27
CA ALA A 170 -26.16 -10.81 13.46
C ALA A 170 -25.87 -12.22 12.90
N THR A 171 -26.23 -13.28 13.64
CA THR A 171 -26.08 -14.66 13.15
C THR A 171 -27.17 -15.06 12.15
N ALA A 172 -28.38 -14.53 12.27
CA ALA A 172 -29.46 -14.74 11.30
C ALA A 172 -29.14 -14.08 9.94
N LEU A 173 -28.64 -12.84 9.95
CA LEU A 173 -28.22 -12.11 8.75
C LEU A 173 -27.08 -12.82 7.99
N ARG A 174 -26.11 -13.37 8.71
CA ARG A 174 -24.98 -14.12 8.09
C ARG A 174 -25.42 -15.41 7.40
N ARG A 175 -26.43 -16.11 7.92
CA ARG A 175 -27.00 -17.31 7.27
C ARG A 175 -27.76 -16.97 5.97
N GLY A 176 -28.47 -15.84 5.93
CA GLY A 176 -29.16 -15.36 4.73
C GLY A 176 -28.20 -15.04 3.59
N PHE A 177 -27.08 -14.36 3.90
CA PHE A 177 -26.08 -14.00 2.90
C PHE A 177 -25.37 -15.22 2.29
N LEU A 178 -24.96 -16.19 3.13
CA LEU A 178 -24.29 -17.41 2.67
C LEU A 178 -25.19 -18.26 1.77
N THR A 179 -26.48 -18.36 2.09
CA THR A 179 -27.45 -19.10 1.27
C THR A 179 -27.74 -18.39 -0.06
N GLN A 180 -27.74 -17.06 -0.11
CA GLN A 180 -27.84 -16.30 -1.36
C GLN A 180 -26.59 -16.44 -2.23
N LEU A 181 -25.39 -16.41 -1.63
CA LEU A 181 -24.12 -16.57 -2.35
C LEU A 181 -24.02 -17.96 -2.99
N LEU A 182 -24.37 -19.02 -2.26
CA LEU A 182 -24.39 -20.40 -2.76
C LEU A 182 -25.41 -20.59 -3.89
N ARG A 183 -26.59 -19.94 -3.81
CA ARG A 183 -27.59 -19.99 -4.88
C ARG A 183 -27.08 -19.30 -6.16
N ARG A 184 -26.41 -18.15 -6.03
CA ARG A 184 -25.86 -17.39 -7.16
C ARG A 184 -24.70 -18.12 -7.82
N TRP A 185 -23.83 -18.77 -7.05
CA TRP A 185 -22.78 -19.66 -7.56
C TRP A 185 -23.34 -20.85 -8.33
N ARG A 186 -24.39 -21.50 -7.80
CA ARG A 186 -25.05 -22.63 -8.47
C ARG A 186 -25.73 -22.24 -9.79
N GLN A 187 -26.18 -20.99 -9.92
CA GLN A 187 -26.75 -20.47 -11.17
C GLN A 187 -25.68 -20.20 -12.23
N LEU A 188 -24.47 -19.78 -11.84
CA LEU A 188 -23.36 -19.57 -12.76
C LEU A 188 -22.82 -20.88 -13.33
N LEU A 189 -22.79 -21.95 -12.53
CA LEU A 189 -22.39 -23.29 -12.97
C LEU A 189 -23.40 -23.95 -13.93
N LYS A 190 -24.62 -23.41 -14.06
CA LYS A 190 -25.68 -23.96 -14.94
C LYS A 190 -25.80 -23.25 -16.30
N ARG A 191 -24.93 -22.27 -16.60
CA ARG A 191 -24.94 -21.62 -17.92
C ARG A 191 -24.11 -22.46 -18.91
N PRO A 192 -24.71 -23.11 -19.92
CA PRO A 192 -23.95 -23.71 -21.00
C PRO A 192 -23.27 -22.60 -21.82
N VAL A 193 -21.97 -22.78 -22.11
CA VAL A 193 -21.20 -21.92 -23.00
C VAL A 193 -21.73 -22.12 -24.42
N SER A 194 -22.44 -21.11 -24.94
CA SER A 194 -22.86 -21.07 -26.35
C SER A 194 -21.61 -20.99 -27.22
N SER A 195 -21.39 -22.02 -28.04
CA SER A 195 -20.30 -22.08 -29.00
C SER A 195 -20.65 -21.30 -30.27
N LYS A 196 -19.73 -20.41 -30.65
CA LYS A 196 -19.33 -19.93 -31.99
C LYS A 196 -20.34 -20.05 -33.15
N GLU A 197 -20.58 -18.92 -33.81
CA GLU A 197 -20.74 -18.90 -35.28
C GLU A 197 -19.51 -18.24 -35.90
N VAL A 198 -18.92 -18.97 -36.86
CA VAL A 198 -18.01 -18.53 -37.93
C VAL A 198 -18.83 -18.59 -39.20
#